data_AF-A0A7V8FVH1-F1
#
_entry.id   AF-A0A7V8FVH1-F1
#
_cell.length_a   1.000
_cell.length_b   1.000
_cell.length_c   1.000
_cell.angle_alpha   90.00
_cell.angle_beta   90.00
_cell.angle_gamma   90.00
#
_symmetry.space_group_name_H-M   'P 1'
#
loop_
_entity.id
_entity.type
_entity.pdbx_description
1 polymer ?
#
loop_
_entity_poly.entity_id
_entity_poly.type
_entity_poly.pdbx_seq_one_letter_code
_entity_poly.pdbx_strand_id
1 'polypeptide(L)'
;MKAIHDTLALQAYFIAHAPAEPQPWFQPAMPPRPPCNGYASDDGQRFYDTWIEAEKHEGEHYMRLGQDEAAQWDIERAKQRYVQWPLAWADEQIKLLTLQKGAGSDGVAP
;
A
#
# COMPACT_ATOMS: atom_id res chain seq x y z
N MET A 1 19.84 -25.02 -12.24
CA MET A 1 19.46 -23.73 -12.86
C MET A 1 18.10 -23.74 -13.59
N LYS A 2 17.53 -24.90 -13.98
CA LYS A 2 16.23 -24.97 -14.69
C LYS A 2 15.01 -24.52 -13.87
N ALA A 3 14.93 -24.94 -12.61
CA ALA A 3 13.80 -24.62 -11.73
C ALA A 3 13.58 -23.12 -11.49
N ILE A 4 14.66 -22.33 -11.38
CA ILE A 4 14.56 -20.86 -11.17
C ILE A 4 13.99 -20.17 -12.43
N HIS A 5 14.39 -20.64 -13.62
CA HIS A 5 13.86 -20.13 -14.88
C HIS A 5 12.36 -20.42 -15.03
N ASP A 6 11.92 -21.62 -14.66
CA ASP A 6 10.51 -22.01 -14.74
C ASP A 6 9.64 -21.19 -13.76
N THR A 7 10.16 -20.87 -12.56
CA THR A 7 9.47 -19.98 -11.60
C THR A 7 9.35 -18.54 -12.11
N LEU A 8 10.43 -17.98 -12.67
CA LEU A 8 10.42 -16.62 -13.23
C LEU A 8 9.47 -16.50 -14.42
N ALA A 9 9.46 -17.50 -15.31
CA ALA A 9 8.55 -17.52 -16.46
C ALA A 9 7.08 -17.59 -16.04
N LEU A 10 6.76 -18.39 -15.02
CA LEU A 10 5.40 -18.50 -14.49
C LEU A 10 4.94 -17.20 -13.80
N GLN A 11 5.83 -16.55 -13.06
CA GLN A 11 5.53 -15.25 -12.44
C GLN A 11 5.27 -14.18 -13.53
N ALA A 12 6.12 -14.11 -14.56
CA ALA A 12 5.93 -13.19 -15.67
C ALA A 12 4.61 -13.45 -16.42
N TYR A 13 4.24 -14.71 -16.62
CA TYR A 13 2.95 -15.08 -17.19
C TYR A 13 1.80 -14.50 -16.36
N PHE A 14 1.82 -14.67 -15.04
CA PHE A 14 0.78 -14.11 -14.19
C PHE A 14 0.81 -12.58 -14.17
N ILE A 15 1.96 -11.93 -14.06
CA ILE A 15 2.04 -10.46 -14.13
C ILE A 15 1.35 -9.93 -15.39
N ALA A 16 1.55 -10.56 -16.55
CA ALA A 16 0.93 -10.17 -17.81
C ALA A 16 -0.59 -10.38 -17.87
N HIS A 17 -1.13 -11.25 -17.01
CA HIS A 17 -2.56 -11.59 -16.96
C HIS A 17 -3.23 -11.09 -15.68
N ALA A 18 -2.56 -10.24 -14.91
CA ALA A 18 -3.15 -9.64 -13.73
C ALA A 18 -4.42 -8.85 -14.10
N PRO A 19 -5.50 -8.92 -13.31
CA PRO A 19 -6.66 -8.08 -13.51
C PRO A 19 -6.28 -6.61 -13.55
N ALA A 20 -6.95 -5.81 -14.38
CA ALA A 20 -6.63 -4.37 -14.49
C ALA A 20 -6.85 -3.63 -13.16
N GLU A 21 -7.91 -3.99 -12.43
CA GLU A 21 -8.24 -3.39 -11.14
C GLU A 21 -7.63 -4.17 -9.96
N PRO A 22 -6.86 -3.49 -9.07
CA PRO A 22 -6.37 -4.10 -7.85
C PRO A 22 -7.51 -4.52 -6.94
N GLN A 23 -7.40 -5.74 -6.40
CA GLN A 23 -8.42 -6.29 -5.52
C GLN A 23 -8.46 -5.56 -4.15
N PRO A 24 -9.61 -5.57 -3.43
CA PRO A 24 -9.75 -4.85 -2.15
C PRO A 24 -8.79 -5.32 -1.06
N TRP A 25 -8.36 -6.59 -1.11
CA TRP A 25 -7.40 -7.15 -0.15
C TRP A 25 -5.97 -6.61 -0.34
N PHE A 26 -5.65 -6.06 -1.51
CA PHE A 26 -4.29 -5.62 -1.82
C PHE A 26 -3.99 -4.24 -1.24
N GLN A 27 -2.92 -4.17 -0.46
CA GLN A 27 -2.33 -2.95 0.07
C GLN A 27 -0.91 -2.82 -0.49
N PRO A 28 -0.56 -1.69 -1.14
CA PRO A 28 0.80 -1.50 -1.63
C PRO A 28 1.78 -1.33 -0.46
N ALA A 29 3.02 -1.79 -0.65
CA ALA A 29 4.11 -1.54 0.26
C ALA A 29 4.57 -0.09 0.10
N MET A 30 4.46 0.69 1.17
CA MET A 30 4.79 2.11 1.20
C MET A 30 5.27 2.53 2.59
N PRO A 31 6.03 3.65 2.69
CA PRO A 31 6.31 4.25 3.99
C PRO A 31 5.01 4.63 4.72
N PRO A 32 5.02 4.75 6.06
CA PRO A 32 3.86 5.17 6.81
C PRO A 32 3.37 6.55 6.32
N ARG A 33 2.04 6.73 6.35
CA ARG A 33 1.42 8.02 5.99
C ARG A 33 1.93 9.12 6.95
N PRO A 34 2.37 10.28 6.44
CA PRO A 34 2.74 11.40 7.27
C PRO A 34 1.62 11.81 8.23
N PRO A 35 1.94 12.24 9.47
CA PRO A 35 0.96 12.74 10.42
C PRO A 35 0.33 14.04 9.91
N CYS A 36 -0.99 14.19 10.11
CA CYS A 36 -1.76 15.37 9.71
C CYS A 36 -2.57 15.96 10.88
N ASN A 37 -2.09 15.76 12.10
CA ASN A 37 -2.79 16.08 13.35
C ASN A 37 -2.26 17.35 14.04
N GLY A 38 -1.20 17.97 13.53
CA GLY A 38 -0.65 19.19 14.10
C GLY A 38 -1.25 20.45 13.49
N TYR A 39 -1.21 21.53 14.27
CA TYR A 39 -1.51 22.88 13.83
C TYR A 39 -0.35 23.78 14.23
N ALA A 40 -0.07 24.81 13.44
CA ALA A 40 0.91 25.83 13.78
C ALA A 40 0.33 27.23 13.57
N SER A 41 0.87 28.21 14.27
CA SER A 41 0.65 29.63 13.95
C SER A 41 1.16 29.95 12.54
N ASP A 42 0.62 30.99 11.91
CA ASP A 42 1.03 31.43 10.56
C ASP A 42 2.52 31.79 10.47
N ASP A 43 3.14 32.22 11.58
CA ASP A 43 4.58 32.50 11.67
C ASP A 43 5.45 31.26 11.97
N GLY A 44 4.82 30.09 12.16
CA GLY A 44 5.47 28.81 12.45
C GLY A 44 6.14 28.72 13.82
N GLN A 45 5.92 29.67 14.73
CA GLN A 45 6.59 29.70 16.03
C GLN A 45 5.87 28.88 17.12
N ARG A 46 4.56 28.67 16.98
CA ARG A 46 3.74 27.95 17.96
C ARG A 46 3.10 26.74 17.31
N PHE A 47 3.04 25.65 18.07
CA PHE A 47 2.51 24.35 17.64
C PHE A 47 1.41 23.91 18.60
N TYR A 48 0.35 23.34 18.05
CA TYR A 48 -0.83 22.89 18.77
C TYR A 48 -1.21 21.48 18.34
N ASP A 49 -1.62 20.65 19.30
CA ASP A 49 -2.04 19.27 19.05
C ASP A 49 -3.47 19.19 18.52
N THR A 50 -4.27 20.24 18.73
CA THR A 50 -5.67 20.28 18.33
C THR A 50 -6.04 21.63 17.71
N TRP A 51 -7.04 21.62 16.82
CA TRP A 51 -7.56 22.85 16.22
C TRP A 51 -8.18 23.79 17.25
N ILE A 52 -8.77 23.26 18.32
CA ILE A 52 -9.39 24.03 19.40
C ILE A 52 -8.34 24.89 20.12
N GLU A 53 -7.16 24.33 20.38
CA GLU A 53 -6.06 25.07 21.00
C GLU A 53 -5.50 26.12 20.05
N ALA A 54 -5.30 25.76 18.79
CA ALA A 54 -4.83 26.70 17.77
C ALA A 54 -5.80 27.89 17.63
N GLU A 55 -7.10 27.62 17.53
CA GLU A 55 -8.14 28.65 17.42
C GLU A 55 -8.21 29.53 18.67
N LYS A 56 -8.08 28.94 19.86
CA LYS A 56 -8.09 29.69 21.12
C LYS A 56 -6.92 30.68 21.21
N HIS A 57 -5.76 30.33 20.67
CA HIS A 57 -4.54 31.13 20.78
C HIS A 57 -4.30 32.07 19.60
N GLU A 58 -4.62 31.64 18.38
CA GLU A 58 -4.36 32.38 17.13
C GLU A 58 -5.62 32.96 16.49
N GLY A 59 -6.82 32.61 16.98
CA GLY A 59 -8.06 32.92 16.28
C GLY A 59 -8.13 32.15 14.96
N GLU A 60 -8.21 32.86 13.85
CA GLU A 60 -8.26 32.26 12.50
C GLU A 60 -6.87 32.12 11.86
N HIS A 61 -5.80 32.57 12.53
CA HIS A 61 -4.43 32.64 11.99
C HIS A 61 -3.57 31.41 12.32
N TYR A 62 -4.02 30.25 11.87
CA TYR A 62 -3.28 29.01 12.02
C TYR A 62 -3.34 28.14 10.76
N MET A 63 -2.28 27.37 10.54
CA MET A 63 -2.17 26.40 9.47
C MET A 63 -2.19 24.98 10.01
N ARG A 64 -2.82 24.07 9.27
CA ARG A 64 -2.75 22.64 9.56
C ARG A 64 -1.46 22.06 8.99
N LEU A 65 -0.70 21.38 9.83
CA LEU A 65 0.58 20.77 9.45
C LEU A 65 0.37 19.42 8.78
N GLY A 66 1.24 19.12 7.82
CA GLY A 66 1.31 17.79 7.20
C GLY A 66 0.14 17.47 6.25
N GLN A 67 -0.75 18.43 5.98
CA GLN A 67 -1.93 18.17 5.14
C GLN A 67 -1.53 17.94 3.67
N ASP A 68 -0.58 18.72 3.17
CA ASP A 68 -0.11 18.60 1.79
C ASP A 68 0.72 17.33 1.60
N GLU A 69 1.61 17.00 2.53
CA GLU A 69 2.40 15.78 2.51
C GLU A 69 1.51 14.53 2.62
N ALA A 70 0.49 14.58 3.46
CA ALA A 70 -0.47 13.50 3.59
C ALA A 70 -1.32 13.33 2.31
N ALA A 71 -1.74 14.44 1.68
CA ALA A 71 -2.45 14.40 0.41
C ALA A 71 -1.57 13.85 -0.73
N GLN A 72 -0.30 14.28 -0.80
CA GLN A 72 0.67 13.72 -1.75
C GLN A 72 0.91 12.23 -1.51
N TRP A 73 0.98 11.81 -0.25
CA TRP A 73 1.09 10.39 0.11
C TRP A 73 -0.14 9.60 -0.34
N ASP A 74 -1.35 10.13 -0.14
CA ASP A 74 -2.60 9.47 -0.56
C ASP A 74 -2.65 9.30 -2.10
N ILE A 75 -2.22 10.32 -2.84
CA ILE A 75 -2.07 10.28 -4.31
C ILE A 75 -1.04 9.23 -4.72
N GLU A 76 0.13 9.21 -4.08
CA GLU A 76 1.19 8.25 -4.40
C GLU A 76 0.76 6.82 -4.05
N ARG A 77 0.04 6.64 -2.95
CA ARG A 77 -0.57 5.35 -2.59
C ARG A 77 -1.54 4.83 -3.62
N ALA A 78 -2.37 5.71 -4.19
CA ALA A 78 -3.23 5.31 -5.29
C ALA A 78 -2.41 4.78 -6.47
N LYS A 79 -1.32 5.44 -6.86
CA LYS A 79 -0.43 4.98 -7.96
C LYS A 79 0.27 3.68 -7.62
N GLN A 80 0.90 3.58 -6.44
CA GLN A 80 1.64 2.40 -6.00
C GLN A 80 0.74 1.17 -5.94
N ARG A 81 -0.55 1.35 -5.64
CA ARG A 81 -1.54 0.28 -5.68
C ARG A 81 -1.66 -0.34 -7.08
N TYR A 82 -1.56 0.43 -8.17
CA TYR A 82 -1.58 -0.13 -9.53
C TYR A 82 -0.20 -0.64 -9.97
N VAL A 83 0.88 0.04 -9.58
CA VAL A 83 2.25 -0.35 -9.95
C VAL A 83 2.63 -1.71 -9.35
N GLN A 84 2.29 -1.93 -8.09
CA GLN A 84 2.70 -3.14 -7.36
C GLN A 84 1.71 -4.30 -7.50
N TRP A 85 0.49 -4.01 -7.96
CA TRP A 85 -0.59 -4.99 -8.05
C TRP A 85 -0.27 -6.23 -8.89
N PRO A 86 0.26 -6.11 -10.13
CA PRO A 86 0.50 -7.27 -10.98
C PRO A 86 1.44 -8.30 -10.36
N LEU A 87 2.48 -7.83 -9.65
CA LEU A 87 3.43 -8.70 -8.96
C LEU A 87 2.76 -9.41 -7.78
N ALA A 88 2.03 -8.66 -6.94
CA ALA A 88 1.32 -9.24 -5.80
C ALA A 88 0.25 -10.26 -6.23
N TRP A 89 -0.42 -10.03 -7.36
CA TRP A 89 -1.35 -10.98 -7.94
C TRP A 89 -0.65 -12.27 -8.37
N ALA A 90 0.48 -12.16 -9.07
CA ALA A 90 1.27 -13.30 -9.51
C ALA A 90 1.75 -14.16 -8.34
N ASP A 91 2.23 -13.53 -7.27
CA ASP A 91 2.66 -14.22 -6.06
C ASP A 91 1.51 -15.00 -5.41
N GLU A 92 0.31 -14.44 -5.37
CA GLU A 92 -0.87 -15.14 -4.84
C GLU A 92 -1.30 -16.31 -5.74
N GLN A 93 -1.24 -16.17 -7.07
CA GLN A 93 -1.53 -17.30 -7.99
C GLN A 93 -0.54 -18.46 -7.80
N ILE A 94 0.75 -18.16 -7.67
CA ILE A 94 1.79 -19.17 -7.44
C ILE A 94 1.56 -19.87 -6.09
N LYS A 95 1.18 -19.13 -5.06
CA LYS A 95 0.84 -19.68 -3.75
C LYS A 95 -0.35 -20.65 -3.85
N LEU A 96 -1.43 -20.26 -4.54
CA LEU A 96 -2.60 -21.11 -4.77
C LEU A 96 -2.24 -22.40 -5.52
N LEU A 97 -1.44 -22.31 -6.59
CA LEU A 97 -0.97 -23.48 -7.32
C LEU A 97 -0.12 -24.42 -6.45
N THR A 98 0.71 -23.86 -5.57
CA THR A 98 1.56 -24.64 -4.66
C THR A 98 0.71 -25.40 -3.64
N LEU A 99 -0.31 -24.73 -3.08
CA LEU A 99 -1.26 -25.35 -2.15
C LEU A 99 -2.05 -26.49 -2.83
N GLN A 100 -2.52 -26.29 -4.06
CA GLN A 100 -3.24 -27.31 -4.82
C GLN A 100 -2.36 -28.53 -5.15
N LYS A 101 -1.09 -28.31 -5.50
CA LYS A 101 -0.13 -29.40 -5.74
C LYS A 101 0.18 -30.21 -4.49
N GLY A 102 0.27 -29.56 -3.32
CA GLY A 102 0.45 -30.25 -2.04
C GLY A 102 -0.77 -31.06 -1.60
N ALA A 103 -1.98 -30.57 -1.88
CA ALA A 103 -3.22 -31.29 -1.55
C ALA A 103 -3.48 -32.51 -2.47
N GLY A 104 -2.93 -32.52 -3.68
CA GLY A 104 -3.06 -33.63 -4.62
C GLY A 104 -2.11 -34.82 -4.36
N SER A 105 -1.12 -34.69 -3.47
CA SER A 105 -0.17 -35.78 -3.16
C SER A 105 -0.57 -36.67 -1.98
N ASP A 106 -1.60 -36.31 -1.22
CA ASP A 106 -2.12 -37.12 -0.09
C ASP A 106 -3.28 -38.06 -0.51
N GLY A 107 -3.57 -38.13 -1.82
CA GLY A 107 -4.62 -38.96 -2.41
C GLY A 107 -4.12 -40.27 -3.03
N VAL A 108 -3.25 -41.02 -2.34
CA VAL A 108 -2.95 -42.44 -2.62
C VAL A 108 -2.80 -43.13 -1.25
N ALA A 109 -3.84 -43.75 -0.71
CA ALA A 109 -4.19 -45.18 -0.82
C ALA A 109 -5.15 -45.51 0.36
N PRO A 110 -5.86 -46.66 0.42
CA PRO A 110 -5.72 -47.88 -0.38
C PRO A 110 -6.84 -48.17 -1.37
#